data_AF-A0A9P7JGA5-F1
#
_entry.id   AF-A0A9P7JGA5-F1
#
_cell.length_a   1.000
_cell.length_b   1.000
_cell.length_c   1.000
_cell.angle_alpha   90.00
_cell.angle_beta   90.00
_cell.angle_gamma   90.00
#
_symmetry.space_group_name_H-M   'P 1'
#
loop_
_entity.id
_entity.type
_entity.pdbx_description
1 polymer ?
#
loop_
_entity_poly.entity_id
_entity_poly.type
_entity_poly.pdbx_seq_one_letter_code
_entity_poly.pdbx_strand_id
1 'polypeptide(L)' 'YDINCQYNKHLQQQIDDSPYLNLSWGMEVIPGIGLWHVHGHQDKCYVWYASNFMTSAARIDSEIMETLWAPLH' A
#
# COMPACT_ATOMS: atom_id res chain seq x y z
N TYR A 1 -10.06 11.22 -0.92
CA TYR A 1 -9.52 9.88 -0.68
C TYR A 1 -8.27 9.76 -1.54
N ASP A 2 -7.12 10.17 -1.00
CA ASP A 2 -5.84 10.04 -1.69
C ASP A 2 -5.38 8.60 -1.49
N ILE A 3 -5.45 7.85 -2.58
CA ILE A 3 -5.18 6.43 -2.59
C ILE A 3 -3.84 6.24 -3.27
N ASN A 4 -3.06 5.29 -2.76
CA ASN A 4 -1.67 5.09 -3.14
C ASN A 4 -1.47 5.02 -4.68
N CYS A 5 -2.49 4.63 -5.46
CA CYS A 5 -2.45 4.63 -6.93
C CYS A 5 -2.20 5.99 -7.60
N GLN A 6 -2.39 7.11 -6.89
CA GLN A 6 -2.04 8.46 -7.37
C GLN A 6 -0.74 8.94 -6.73
N TYR A 7 -0.61 8.79 -5.41
CA TYR A 7 0.55 9.23 -4.66
C TYR A 7 1.87 8.61 -5.15
N ASN A 8 1.91 7.29 -5.36
CA ASN A 8 3.14 6.58 -5.72
C ASN A 8 3.77 7.05 -7.04
N LYS A 9 2.97 7.60 -7.96
CA LYS A 9 3.43 8.11 -9.26
C LYS A 9 4.45 9.24 -9.13
N HIS A 10 4.39 9.98 -8.03
CA HIS A 10 5.26 11.12 -7.76
C HIS A 10 6.21 10.86 -6.59
N LEU A 11 6.21 9.65 -6.01
CA LEU A 11 6.98 9.33 -4.81
C LEU A 11 8.49 9.49 -5.04
N GLN A 12 9.00 9.00 -6.17
CA GLN A 12 10.43 9.13 -6.47
C GLN A 12 10.86 10.59 -6.55
N GLN A 13 10.11 11.41 -7.30
CA GLN A 13 10.38 12.85 -7.40
C GLN A 13 10.35 13.54 -6.02
N GLN A 14 9.37 13.21 -5.18
CA GLN A 14 9.26 13.78 -3.84
C GLN A 14 10.44 13.38 -2.93
N ILE A 15 10.95 12.16 -3.09
CA ILE A 15 12.14 11.70 -2.36
C ILE A 15 13.38 12.45 -2.86
N ASP A 16 13.54 12.56 -4.18
CA ASP A 16 14.68 13.25 -4.80
C ASP A 16 14.73 14.75 -4.45
N ASP A 17 13.57 15.39 -4.33
CA ASP A 17 13.45 16.80 -3.95
C ASP A 17 13.60 17.04 -2.43
N SER A 18 13.58 15.97 -1.62
CA SER A 18 13.63 16.09 -0.17
C SER A 18 15.07 16.13 0.35
N PRO A 19 15.44 17.12 1.18
CA PRO A 19 16.76 17.15 1.82
C PRO A 19 16.89 16.12 2.96
N TYR A 20 15.82 15.41 3.32
CA TYR A 20 15.75 14.53 4.48
C TYR A 20 15.48 13.06 4.13
N LEU A 21 15.10 12.77 2.89
CA LEU A 21 14.77 11.41 2.45
C LEU A 21 15.81 10.93 1.44
N ASN A 22 16.17 9.67 1.55
CA ASN A 22 16.97 8.99 0.54
C ASN A 22 16.61 7.50 0.54
N LEU A 23 16.52 6.90 -0.64
CA LEU A 23 16.39 5.45 -0.77
C LEU A 23 17.77 4.83 -0.89
N SER A 24 17.99 3.74 -0.15
CA SER A 24 19.21 2.95 -0.32
C SER A 24 19.28 2.35 -1.71
N TRP A 25 20.50 2.23 -2.25
CA TRP A 25 20.70 1.63 -3.56
C TRP A 25 20.17 0.20 -3.60
N GLY A 26 19.31 -0.08 -4.58
CA GLY A 26 18.66 -1.39 -4.73
C GLY A 26 17.42 -1.61 -3.86
N MET A 27 16.96 -0.60 -3.10
CA MET A 27 15.69 -0.68 -2.38
C MET A 27 14.51 -0.60 -3.37
N GLU A 28 13.65 -1.61 -3.34
CA GLU A 28 12.40 -1.62 -4.10
C GLU A 28 11.23 -1.18 -3.21
N VAL A 29 10.45 -0.21 -3.68
CA VAL A 29 9.23 0.23 -3.02
C VAL A 29 8.03 -0.25 -3.83
N ILE A 30 7.25 -1.17 -3.24
CA ILE A 30 6.05 -1.72 -3.88
C ILE A 30 4.82 -0.99 -3.31
N PRO A 31 4.09 -0.19 -4.10
CA PRO A 31 2.93 0.53 -3.61
C PRO A 31 1.74 -0.42 -3.43
N GLY A 32 1.15 -0.47 -2.24
CA GLY A 32 -0.07 -1.22 -1.98
C GLY A 32 -1.24 -0.39 -1.45
N ILE A 33 -2.43 -0.97 -1.55
CA ILE A 33 -3.69 -0.42 -1.03
C ILE A 33 -4.36 -1.54 -0.23
N GLY A 34 -4.83 -1.22 0.98
CA GLY A 34 -5.56 -2.16 1.82
C GLY A 34 -6.79 -2.73 1.11
N LEU A 35 -7.14 -3.99 1.39
CA LEU A 35 -8.17 -4.71 0.63
C LEU A 35 -9.53 -4.00 0.66
N TRP A 36 -10.03 -3.57 1.82
CA TRP A 36 -11.28 -2.79 1.92
C TRP A 36 -11.32 -1.58 1.00
N HIS A 37 -10.20 -0.89 0.97
CA HIS A 37 -10.04 0.34 0.25
C HIS A 37 -9.92 0.15 -1.25
N VAL A 38 -9.22 -0.90 -1.71
CA VAL A 38 -9.05 -1.16 -3.15
C VAL A 38 -10.32 -1.72 -3.79
N HIS A 39 -11.13 -2.50 -3.06
CA HIS A 39 -12.42 -3.01 -3.58
C HIS A 39 -13.44 -1.89 -3.86
N GLY A 40 -13.41 -0.80 -3.07
CA GLY A 40 -14.27 0.37 -3.28
C GLY A 40 -13.71 1.43 -4.24
N HIS A 41 -12.54 1.21 -4.85
CA HIS A 41 -11.83 2.27 -5.57
C HIS A 41 -12.07 2.28 -7.09
N GLN A 42 -11.36 1.45 -7.85
CA GLN A 42 -11.52 1.28 -9.30
C GLN A 42 -10.94 -0.08 -9.70
N ASP A 43 -11.61 -0.81 -10.58
CA ASP A 43 -11.26 -2.20 -10.92
C ASP A 43 -9.82 -2.34 -11.38
N LYS A 44 -9.32 -1.37 -12.17
CA LYS A 44 -7.93 -1.39 -12.62
C LYS A 44 -6.94 -1.38 -11.45
N CYS A 45 -7.25 -0.74 -10.33
CA CYS A 45 -6.34 -0.70 -9.18
C CYS A 45 -6.30 -2.02 -8.41
N TYR A 46 -7.31 -2.87 -8.53
CA TYR A 46 -7.37 -4.13 -7.81
C TYR A 46 -6.16 -5.01 -8.12
N VAL A 47 -5.88 -5.24 -9.40
CA VAL A 47 -4.78 -6.10 -9.84
C VAL A 47 -3.39 -5.51 -9.56
N TRP A 48 -3.26 -4.18 -9.52
CA TRP A 48 -1.97 -3.51 -9.38
C TRP A 48 -1.58 -3.22 -7.93
N TYR A 49 -2.55 -3.07 -7.03
CA TYR A 49 -2.30 -2.56 -5.69
C TYR A 49 -2.89 -3.42 -4.56
N ALA A 50 -3.73 -4.41 -4.87
CA ALA A 50 -4.17 -5.33 -3.83
C ALA A 50 -2.98 -6.20 -3.39
N SER A 51 -2.78 -6.29 -2.08
CA SER A 51 -1.73 -7.12 -1.46
C SER A 51 -1.82 -8.59 -1.87
N ASN A 52 -2.99 -9.06 -2.28
CA ASN A 52 -3.22 -10.43 -2.77
C ASN A 52 -2.33 -10.84 -3.95
N PHE A 53 -1.83 -9.88 -4.73
CA PHE A 53 -1.00 -10.10 -5.91
C PHE A 53 0.49 -9.77 -5.70
N MET A 54 0.87 -9.30 -4.50
CA MET A 54 2.26 -8.93 -4.21
C MET A 54 3.05 -10.14 -3.72
N THR A 55 4.06 -10.53 -4.49
CA THR A 55 5.01 -11.57 -4.09
C THR A 55 5.83 -11.02 -2.93
N SER A 56 5.83 -11.70 -1.77
CA SER A 56 6.48 -11.32 -0.50
C SER A 56 5.69 -10.42 0.47
N ALA A 57 4.55 -9.85 0.06
CA ALA A 57 3.61 -9.33 1.05
C ALA A 57 3.09 -10.53 1.83
N ALA A 58 3.48 -10.66 3.10
CA ALA A 58 2.91 -11.68 3.95
C ALA A 58 1.38 -11.52 3.86
N ARG A 59 0.65 -12.62 3.62
CA ARG A 59 -0.81 -12.68 3.84
C ARG A 59 -1.11 -12.68 5.34
N ILE A 60 -0.41 -11.81 6.08
CA ILE A 60 -0.85 -11.37 7.38
C ILE A 60 -1.85 -10.31 7.01
N ASP A 61 -3.10 -10.72 7.00
CA ASP A 61 -4.20 -9.82 6.87
C ASP A 61 -3.99 -8.66 7.86
N SER A 62 -3.73 -7.44 7.37
CA SER A 62 -3.63 -6.27 8.24
C SER A 62 -4.97 -5.97 8.92
N GLU A 63 -6.05 -6.57 8.42
CA GLU A 63 -7.38 -6.58 9.03
C GLU A 63 -7.52 -7.62 10.14
N ILE A 64 -6.56 -8.53 10.36
CA ILE A 64 -6.65 -9.46 11.50
C ILE A 64 -6.64 -8.67 12.81
N MET A 65 -5.88 -7.57 12.87
CA MET A 65 -6.00 -6.65 14.00
C MET A 65 -7.42 -6.07 14.07
N GLU A 66 -8.01 -5.55 12.99
CA GLU A 66 -9.38 -4.98 13.03
C GLU A 66 -10.47 -6.04 13.36
N THR A 67 -10.34 -7.27 12.84
CA THR A 67 -11.24 -8.40 13.10
C THR A 67 -11.14 -8.88 14.55
N LEU A 68 -9.94 -8.83 15.14
CA LEU A 68 -9.71 -9.20 16.54
C LEU A 68 -10.13 -8.12 17.55
N TRP A 69 -10.59 -6.95 17.12
CA TRP A 69 -11.24 -5.96 17.99
C TRP A 69 -12.75 -6.20 18.12
N ALA A 70 -13.33 -7.04 17.25
CA ALA A 70 -14.75 -7.40 17.31
C ALA A 70 -15.19 -8.13 18.60
N PRO A 71 -14.36 -8.90 19.34
CA PRO A 71 -14.78 -9.55 20.58
C PRO A 71 -14.41 -8.77 21.85
N LEU A 72 -14.22 -7.44 21.79
CA LEU A 72 -14.25 -6.60 23.00
C LEU A 72 -15.71 -6.39 23.44
N HIS A 73 -16.34 -7.45 23.92
CA HIS A 73 -17.58 -7.40 24.69
C HIS A 73 -17.26 -7.34 26.19
#